data_AF-A0A1C3KIU0-F1
#
_entry.id   AF-A0A1C3KIU0-F1
#
_cell.length_a   1.000
_cell.length_b   1.000
_cell.length_c   1.000
_cell.angle_alpha   90.00
_cell.angle_beta   90.00
_cell.angle_gamma   90.00
#
_symmetry.space_group_name_H-M   'P 1'
#
loop_
_entity.id
_entity.type
_entity.pdbx_description
1 polymer ?
#
loop_
_entity_poly.entity_id
_entity_poly.type
_entity_poly.pdbx_seq_one_letter_code
_entity_poly.pdbx_strand_id
1 'polypeptide(L)'
;MSGREPDIYSFFKEFKEYKECEGAMKNAFSRDKLKITCDSFSTGVQKFGNERANDVCVKFKILCKVIQSKKKNPNTENLNDIDFAYLNYWLNSLSRNTTINHDLTVDQFQKEMSDREYEFVSVTFDKKLYDIKDEDFNNMILLSDLYFHHGEIFNKTSKIGNEKIPCIGYFEKYINTYKQGIIQCPHDNTSFCEALKHVKEFTPFRQWIHSKIGKNKGAHSIVHEENDQLSLDISDNENINFYEIPYRISYDSVANY
;
A
#
# COMPACT_ATOMS: atom_id res chain seq x y z
N MET A 1 13.65 18.96 -22.79
CA MET A 1 13.64 19.04 -21.31
C MET A 1 13.42 17.63 -20.80
N SER A 2 14.42 17.02 -20.17
CA SER A 2 14.28 15.70 -19.56
C SER A 2 13.49 15.87 -18.27
N GLY A 3 12.16 15.74 -18.33
CA GLY A 3 11.33 15.67 -17.13
C GLY A 3 11.78 14.45 -16.32
N ARG A 4 12.05 14.64 -15.03
CA ARG A 4 12.30 13.53 -14.11
C ARG A 4 11.05 12.64 -14.13
N GLU A 5 11.21 11.35 -14.41
CA GLU A 5 10.09 10.41 -14.34
C GLU A 5 9.41 10.53 -12.96
N PRO A 6 8.07 10.58 -12.90
CA PRO A 6 7.36 10.65 -11.63
C PRO A 6 7.75 9.50 -10.72
N ASP A 7 8.05 9.80 -9.46
CA ASP A 7 8.36 8.79 -8.45
C ASP A 7 7.10 7.98 -8.12
N ILE A 8 7.07 6.74 -8.59
CA ILE A 8 5.94 5.82 -8.48
C ILE A 8 5.69 5.32 -7.04
N TYR A 9 6.65 5.52 -6.12
CA TYR A 9 6.56 5.13 -4.71
C TYR A 9 6.25 6.31 -3.78
N SER A 10 6.39 7.55 -4.27
CA SER A 10 6.26 8.76 -3.45
C SER A 10 4.93 8.86 -2.68
N PHE A 11 3.84 8.31 -3.23
CA PHE A 11 2.52 8.29 -2.58
C PHE A 11 2.51 7.52 -1.25
N PHE A 12 3.48 6.62 -1.00
CA PHE A 12 3.51 5.88 0.26
C PHE A 12 3.68 6.80 1.48
N LYS A 13 4.26 8.00 1.31
CA LYS A 13 4.33 9.01 2.38
C LYS A 13 2.95 9.45 2.89
N GLU A 14 1.93 9.33 2.05
CA GLU A 14 0.54 9.71 2.32
C GLU A 14 -0.40 8.48 2.16
N PHE A 15 0.14 7.26 2.32
CA PHE A 15 -0.58 6.02 2.02
C PHE A 15 -1.88 5.90 2.84
N LYS A 16 -1.81 6.27 4.13
CA LYS A 16 -2.95 6.19 5.03
C LYS A 16 -4.10 7.08 4.54
N GLU A 17 -3.79 8.31 4.16
CA GLU A 17 -4.72 9.30 3.66
C GLU A 17 -5.43 8.80 2.39
N TYR A 18 -4.69 8.16 1.49
CA TYR A 18 -5.26 7.55 0.30
C TYR A 18 -6.12 6.31 0.60
N LYS A 19 -5.75 5.46 1.57
CA LYS A 19 -6.62 4.35 2.02
C LYS A 19 -7.92 4.86 2.65
N GLU A 20 -7.89 6.00 3.33
CA GLU A 20 -9.11 6.67 3.81
C GLU A 20 -9.97 7.19 2.64
N CYS A 21 -9.36 7.68 1.56
CA CYS A 21 -10.06 8.05 0.33
C CYS A 21 -10.75 6.85 -0.31
N GLU A 22 -10.10 5.68 -0.37
CA GLU A 22 -10.73 4.44 -0.80
C GLU A 22 -11.96 4.09 0.06
N GLY A 23 -11.86 4.23 1.38
CA GLY A 23 -12.98 4.00 2.29
C GLY A 23 -14.16 4.93 2.02
N ALA A 24 -13.89 6.22 1.83
CA ALA A 24 -14.91 7.20 1.45
C ALA A 24 -15.52 6.91 0.08
N MET A 25 -14.71 6.50 -0.89
CA MET A 25 -15.16 6.09 -2.22
C MET A 25 -16.11 4.88 -2.14
N LYS A 26 -15.75 3.82 -1.40
CA LYS A 26 -16.63 2.64 -1.21
C LYS A 26 -17.97 3.04 -0.61
N ASN A 27 -17.96 3.91 0.41
CA ASN A 27 -19.18 4.42 1.04
C ASN A 27 -20.05 5.26 0.10
N ALA A 28 -19.45 6.06 -0.78
CA ALA A 28 -20.17 6.87 -1.76
C ALA A 28 -20.77 6.01 -2.88
N PHE A 29 -20.02 5.02 -3.37
CA PHE A 29 -20.46 4.05 -4.38
C PHE A 29 -21.69 3.27 -3.90
N SER A 30 -21.63 2.68 -2.69
CA SER A 30 -22.74 1.87 -2.16
C SER A 30 -24.03 2.65 -1.90
N ARG A 31 -23.96 3.98 -1.76
CA ARG A 31 -25.14 4.83 -1.48
C ARG A 31 -25.73 5.47 -2.73
N ASP A 32 -25.20 5.15 -3.91
CA ASP A 32 -25.59 5.71 -5.22
C ASP A 32 -25.70 7.25 -5.23
N LYS A 33 -24.93 7.90 -4.34
CA LYS A 33 -25.14 9.31 -3.98
C LYS A 33 -24.79 10.29 -5.09
N LEU A 34 -23.97 9.87 -6.05
CA LEU A 34 -23.31 10.78 -6.98
C LEU A 34 -23.83 10.69 -8.43
N LYS A 35 -24.78 9.79 -8.76
CA LYS A 35 -25.27 9.57 -10.14
C LYS A 35 -24.14 9.61 -11.18
N ILE A 36 -23.02 8.98 -10.88
CA ILE A 36 -21.85 8.94 -11.77
C ILE A 36 -22.06 7.80 -12.75
N THR A 37 -22.11 8.14 -14.04
CA THR A 37 -22.14 7.17 -15.13
C THR A 37 -20.72 6.89 -15.61
N CYS A 38 -20.57 5.80 -16.36
CA CYS A 38 -19.36 5.49 -17.10
C CYS A 38 -19.74 5.14 -18.54
N ASP A 39 -19.27 5.96 -19.47
CA ASP A 39 -19.56 5.81 -20.90
C ASP A 39 -18.55 4.84 -21.54
N SER A 40 -17.34 4.78 -20.98
CA SER A 40 -16.21 3.98 -21.46
C SER A 40 -16.50 2.49 -21.53
N PHE A 41 -17.19 1.97 -20.52
CA PHE A 41 -17.48 0.53 -20.36
C PHE A 41 -18.98 0.27 -20.28
N SER A 42 -19.76 1.01 -21.07
CA SER A 42 -21.23 0.93 -21.10
C SER A 42 -21.76 -0.29 -21.88
N THR A 43 -20.94 -0.93 -22.71
CA THR A 43 -21.34 -2.05 -23.58
C THR A 43 -20.53 -3.31 -23.29
N GLY A 44 -21.20 -4.47 -23.19
CA GLY A 44 -20.57 -5.76 -22.93
C GLY A 44 -20.27 -6.07 -21.46
N VAL A 45 -19.96 -7.34 -21.16
CA VAL A 45 -19.53 -7.79 -19.83
C VAL A 45 -18.01 -7.80 -19.78
N GLN A 46 -17.40 -6.61 -19.82
CA GLN A 46 -15.96 -6.48 -19.65
C GLN A 46 -15.61 -6.50 -18.16
N LYS A 47 -14.59 -7.26 -17.81
CA LYS A 47 -14.05 -7.36 -16.46
C LYS A 47 -12.71 -6.63 -16.35
N PHE A 48 -12.44 -6.13 -15.16
CA PHE A 48 -11.17 -5.56 -14.76
C PHE A 48 -10.79 -6.23 -13.43
N GLY A 49 -9.92 -7.23 -13.52
CA GLY A 49 -9.78 -8.25 -12.48
C GLY A 49 -11.11 -8.96 -12.20
N ASN A 50 -11.44 -9.14 -10.93
CA ASN A 50 -12.69 -9.80 -10.53
C ASN A 50 -13.95 -8.91 -10.63
N GLU A 51 -13.81 -7.62 -10.96
CA GLU A 51 -14.93 -6.66 -10.99
C GLU A 51 -15.39 -6.32 -12.42
N ARG A 52 -16.61 -5.79 -12.57
CA ARG A 52 -17.05 -5.23 -13.87
C ARG A 52 -16.27 -3.95 -14.15
N ALA A 53 -15.78 -3.79 -15.38
CA ALA A 53 -15.04 -2.60 -15.78
C ALA A 53 -15.87 -1.30 -15.58
N ASN A 54 -17.19 -1.37 -15.78
CA ASN A 54 -18.09 -0.25 -15.50
C ASN A 54 -18.08 0.17 -14.02
N ASP A 55 -18.13 -0.80 -13.09
CA ASP A 55 -18.11 -0.54 -11.65
C ASP A 55 -16.75 0.04 -11.24
N VAL A 56 -15.65 -0.49 -11.78
CA VAL A 56 -14.29 0.03 -11.56
C VAL A 56 -14.16 1.47 -12.06
N CYS A 57 -14.72 1.78 -13.23
CA CYS A 57 -14.75 3.13 -13.78
C CYS A 57 -15.52 4.12 -12.90
N VAL A 58 -16.72 3.76 -12.44
CA VAL A 58 -17.50 4.61 -11.52
C VAL A 58 -16.73 4.82 -10.21
N LYS A 59 -16.14 3.77 -9.64
CA LYS A 59 -15.28 3.85 -8.45
C LYS A 59 -14.08 4.76 -8.67
N PHE A 60 -13.40 4.64 -9.81
CA PHE A 60 -12.26 5.48 -10.18
C PHE A 60 -12.67 6.97 -10.22
N LYS A 61 -13.78 7.30 -10.89
CA LYS A 61 -14.32 8.67 -10.94
C LYS A 61 -14.64 9.23 -9.55
N ILE A 62 -15.26 8.42 -8.69
CA ILE A 62 -15.52 8.79 -7.30
C ILE A 62 -14.21 9.01 -6.54
N LEU A 63 -13.23 8.12 -6.69
CA LEU A 63 -11.96 8.20 -5.99
C LEU A 63 -11.20 9.48 -6.36
N CYS A 64 -11.15 9.81 -7.66
CA CYS A 64 -10.61 11.08 -8.14
C CYS A 64 -11.27 12.27 -7.44
N LYS A 65 -12.60 12.33 -7.42
CA LYS A 65 -13.37 13.42 -6.77
C LYS A 65 -13.11 13.50 -5.27
N VAL A 66 -13.02 12.35 -4.59
CA VAL A 66 -12.71 12.30 -3.15
C VAL A 66 -11.31 12.83 -2.87
N ILE A 67 -10.30 12.42 -3.64
CA ILE A 67 -8.92 12.90 -3.50
C ILE A 67 -8.88 14.42 -3.71
N GLN A 68 -9.50 14.92 -4.78
CA GLN A 68 -9.57 16.36 -5.07
C GLN A 68 -10.24 17.14 -3.92
N SER A 69 -11.35 16.64 -3.39
CA SER A 69 -12.10 17.31 -2.31
C SER A 69 -11.32 17.44 -1.00
N LYS A 70 -10.33 16.57 -0.76
CA LYS A 70 -9.50 16.62 0.45
C LYS A 70 -8.30 17.56 0.31
N LYS A 71 -8.02 18.09 -0.89
CA LYS A 71 -6.90 19.00 -1.08
C LYS A 71 -7.14 20.31 -0.33
N LYS A 72 -6.15 20.71 0.47
CA LYS A 72 -6.23 21.88 1.37
C LYS A 72 -6.35 23.22 0.64
N ASN A 73 -5.95 23.29 -0.63
CA ASN A 73 -5.98 24.52 -1.42
C ASN A 73 -6.97 24.39 -2.59
N PRO A 74 -8.05 25.18 -2.61
CA PRO A 74 -9.02 25.19 -3.71
C PRO A 74 -8.45 25.71 -5.03
N ASN A 75 -7.21 26.21 -5.08
CA ASN A 75 -6.53 26.57 -6.34
C ASN A 75 -5.66 25.42 -6.89
N THR A 76 -5.57 24.27 -6.20
CA THR A 76 -4.90 23.04 -6.66
C THR A 76 -5.91 21.92 -6.90
N GLU A 77 -7.05 22.23 -7.53
CA GLU A 77 -8.17 21.30 -7.73
C GLU A 77 -7.80 20.05 -8.55
N ASN A 78 -6.71 20.12 -9.29
CA ASN A 78 -6.28 19.02 -10.16
C ASN A 78 -5.46 17.98 -9.40
N LEU A 79 -5.66 16.71 -9.79
CA LEU A 79 -4.81 15.60 -9.36
C LEU A 79 -3.36 15.86 -9.80
N ASN A 80 -2.41 15.64 -8.89
CA ASN A 80 -0.99 15.77 -9.17
C ASN A 80 -0.38 14.39 -9.46
N ASP A 81 0.92 14.35 -9.77
CA ASP A 81 1.59 13.10 -10.14
C ASP A 81 1.64 12.07 -9.00
N ILE A 82 1.64 12.52 -7.73
CA ILE A 82 1.57 11.63 -6.55
C ILE A 82 0.19 10.97 -6.48
N ASP A 83 -0.88 11.74 -6.71
CA ASP A 83 -2.24 11.22 -6.77
C ASP A 83 -2.38 10.19 -7.88
N PHE A 84 -1.82 10.48 -9.05
CA PHE A 84 -1.84 9.54 -10.18
C PHE A 84 -1.00 8.28 -9.93
N ALA A 85 0.15 8.39 -9.26
CA ALA A 85 0.94 7.21 -8.87
C ALA A 85 0.11 6.28 -7.96
N TYR A 86 -0.63 6.85 -6.99
CA TYR A 86 -1.55 6.06 -6.17
C TYR A 86 -2.70 5.45 -6.97
N LEU A 87 -3.36 6.24 -7.82
CA LEU A 87 -4.47 5.77 -8.66
C LEU A 87 -4.02 4.63 -9.59
N ASN A 88 -2.79 4.73 -10.11
CA ASN A 88 -2.19 3.67 -10.92
C ASN A 88 -1.95 2.40 -10.11
N TYR A 89 -1.36 2.52 -8.91
CA TYR A 89 -1.20 1.40 -7.97
C TYR A 89 -2.55 0.74 -7.64
N TRP A 90 -3.59 1.54 -7.37
CA TRP A 90 -4.92 1.06 -7.04
C TRP A 90 -5.54 0.24 -8.18
N LEU A 91 -5.49 0.76 -9.42
CA LEU A 91 -5.95 0.03 -10.61
C LEU A 91 -5.18 -1.28 -10.83
N ASN A 92 -3.84 -1.23 -10.73
CA ASN A 92 -2.98 -2.41 -10.89
C ASN A 92 -3.28 -3.48 -9.82
N SER A 93 -3.61 -3.07 -8.60
CA SER A 93 -4.00 -3.97 -7.51
C SER A 93 -5.31 -4.69 -7.79
N LEU A 94 -6.28 -4.02 -8.41
CA LEU A 94 -7.54 -4.65 -8.84
C LEU A 94 -7.31 -5.58 -10.04
N SER A 95 -6.58 -5.11 -11.05
CA SER A 95 -6.30 -5.88 -12.28
C SER A 95 -5.60 -7.19 -11.99
N ARG A 96 -4.73 -7.24 -10.97
CA ARG A 96 -3.98 -8.45 -10.57
C ARG A 96 -4.70 -9.33 -9.55
N ASN A 97 -5.85 -8.91 -9.03
CA ASN A 97 -6.64 -9.69 -8.08
C ASN A 97 -7.56 -10.69 -8.82
N THR A 98 -7.01 -11.47 -9.74
CA THR A 98 -7.76 -12.41 -10.61
C THR A 98 -6.82 -13.56 -11.01
N THR A 99 -7.40 -14.72 -11.33
CA THR A 99 -6.66 -15.87 -11.89
C THR A 99 -6.87 -16.01 -13.40
N ILE A 100 -7.61 -15.07 -14.02
CA ILE A 100 -8.06 -15.16 -15.41
C ILE A 100 -7.24 -14.23 -16.31
N ASN A 101 -6.63 -14.79 -17.36
CA ASN A 101 -5.73 -14.07 -18.29
C ASN A 101 -6.44 -13.19 -19.34
N HIS A 102 -7.76 -12.99 -19.25
CA HIS A 102 -8.55 -12.28 -20.27
C HIS A 102 -9.13 -10.95 -19.80
N ASP A 103 -8.57 -10.38 -18.72
CA ASP A 103 -9.08 -9.15 -18.12
C ASP A 103 -8.49 -7.89 -18.79
N LEU A 104 -9.24 -6.80 -18.76
CA LEU A 104 -8.84 -5.48 -19.27
C LEU A 104 -7.57 -5.01 -18.54
N THR A 105 -6.54 -4.61 -19.28
CA THR A 105 -5.30 -4.09 -18.68
C THR A 105 -5.45 -2.63 -18.24
N VAL A 106 -4.53 -2.12 -17.41
CA VAL A 106 -4.57 -0.73 -16.95
C VAL A 106 -4.34 0.24 -18.11
N ASP A 107 -3.46 -0.11 -19.05
CA ASP A 107 -3.24 0.69 -20.27
C ASP A 107 -4.52 0.78 -21.13
N GLN A 108 -5.23 -0.34 -21.28
CA GLN A 108 -6.49 -0.36 -22.02
C GLN A 108 -7.58 0.44 -21.28
N PHE A 109 -7.63 0.33 -19.94
CA PHE A 109 -8.54 1.12 -19.12
C PHE A 109 -8.30 2.62 -19.30
N GLN A 110 -7.04 3.07 -19.24
CA GLN A 110 -6.68 4.46 -19.46
C GLN A 110 -7.11 4.97 -20.84
N LYS A 111 -6.88 4.17 -21.89
CA LYS A 111 -7.22 4.54 -23.26
C LYS A 111 -8.72 4.80 -23.40
N GLU A 112 -9.55 3.86 -22.97
CA GLU A 112 -11.01 4.01 -23.05
C GLU A 112 -11.51 5.20 -22.22
N MET A 113 -10.97 5.40 -21.02
CA MET A 113 -11.29 6.54 -20.16
C MET A 113 -10.93 7.88 -20.80
N SER A 114 -9.76 7.97 -21.44
CA SER A 114 -9.30 9.19 -22.13
C SER A 114 -10.17 9.52 -23.34
N ASP A 115 -10.60 8.49 -24.07
CA ASP A 115 -11.33 8.65 -25.32
C ASP A 115 -12.83 8.98 -25.09
N ARG A 116 -13.43 8.48 -24.01
CA ARG A 116 -14.89 8.47 -23.84
C ARG A 116 -15.41 9.27 -22.64
N GLU A 117 -14.63 9.47 -21.57
CA GLU A 117 -15.10 10.25 -20.42
C GLU A 117 -14.79 11.73 -20.58
N TYR A 118 -15.80 12.56 -20.86
CA TYR A 118 -15.63 14.00 -21.10
C TYR A 118 -14.82 14.74 -20.02
N GLU A 119 -14.98 14.38 -18.74
CA GLU A 119 -14.22 14.99 -17.63
C GLU A 119 -12.71 14.69 -17.68
N PHE A 120 -12.29 13.73 -18.50
CA PHE A 120 -10.90 13.37 -18.73
C PHE A 120 -10.43 13.54 -20.18
N VAL A 121 -11.30 13.92 -21.13
CA VAL A 121 -10.90 14.18 -22.53
C VAL A 121 -9.87 15.32 -22.63
N SER A 122 -9.94 16.31 -21.74
CA SER A 122 -8.97 17.42 -21.65
C SER A 122 -7.87 17.22 -20.60
N VAL A 123 -8.05 16.24 -19.70
CA VAL A 123 -7.03 15.82 -18.74
C VAL A 123 -6.19 14.80 -19.46
N THR A 124 -5.05 15.20 -20.01
CA THR A 124 -4.14 14.23 -20.61
C THR A 124 -3.70 13.28 -19.50
N PHE A 125 -4.29 12.08 -19.47
CA PHE A 125 -3.81 10.99 -18.65
C PHE A 125 -2.35 10.67 -19.01
N ASP A 126 -1.81 11.15 -20.14
CA ASP A 126 -0.37 11.24 -20.49
C ASP A 126 0.50 10.10 -19.92
N LYS A 127 0.03 8.86 -20.08
CA LYS A 127 0.70 7.63 -19.60
C LYS A 127 0.94 7.60 -18.08
N LYS A 128 0.05 8.22 -17.30
CA LYS A 128 0.08 8.23 -15.84
C LYS A 128 -0.58 6.99 -15.24
N LEU A 129 -1.49 6.35 -15.97
CA LEU A 129 -2.06 5.04 -15.66
C LEU A 129 -1.47 4.03 -16.66
N TYR A 130 -0.90 2.96 -16.15
CA TYR A 130 -0.22 1.96 -16.97
C TYR A 130 -0.04 0.66 -16.21
N ASP A 131 0.23 -0.42 -16.95
CA ASP A 131 0.55 -1.71 -16.37
C ASP A 131 1.94 -1.64 -15.69
N ILE A 132 1.96 -1.54 -14.35
CA ILE A 132 3.19 -1.45 -13.54
C ILE A 132 3.99 -2.73 -13.74
N LYS A 133 5.33 -2.67 -13.80
CA LYS A 133 6.15 -3.89 -13.92
C LYS A 133 6.02 -4.75 -12.67
N ASP A 134 6.11 -6.07 -12.82
CA ASP A 134 5.91 -6.99 -11.70
C ASP A 134 6.90 -6.78 -10.55
N GLU A 135 8.16 -6.44 -10.86
CA GLU A 135 9.15 -6.06 -9.85
C GLU A 135 8.69 -4.85 -9.03
N ASP A 136 8.31 -3.77 -9.71
CA ASP A 136 7.86 -2.54 -9.05
C ASP A 136 6.59 -2.79 -8.23
N PHE A 137 5.64 -3.54 -8.79
CA PHE A 137 4.38 -3.88 -8.14
C PHE A 137 4.61 -4.76 -6.90
N ASN A 138 5.47 -5.77 -6.97
CA ASN A 138 5.82 -6.60 -5.81
C ASN A 138 6.46 -5.77 -4.68
N ASN A 139 7.30 -4.79 -5.04
CA ASN A 139 7.86 -3.83 -4.09
C ASN A 139 6.77 -2.97 -3.44
N MET A 140 5.76 -2.52 -4.21
CA MET A 140 4.61 -1.79 -3.66
C MET A 140 3.77 -2.67 -2.71
N ILE A 141 3.62 -3.97 -3.01
CA ILE A 141 2.95 -4.92 -2.11
C ILE A 141 3.69 -5.03 -0.78
N LEU A 142 5.02 -5.17 -0.80
CA LEU A 142 5.83 -5.19 0.42
C LEU A 142 5.60 -3.94 1.29
N LEU A 143 5.61 -2.75 0.67
CA LEU A 143 5.33 -1.50 1.38
C LEU A 143 3.91 -1.46 1.96
N SER A 144 2.90 -1.85 1.17
CA SER A 144 1.50 -1.91 1.60
C SER A 144 1.32 -2.86 2.79
N ASP A 145 1.95 -4.04 2.75
CA ASP A 145 1.89 -5.03 3.82
C ASP A 145 2.53 -4.51 5.11
N LEU A 146 3.62 -3.74 5.02
CA LEU A 146 4.21 -3.09 6.19
C LEU A 146 3.22 -2.12 6.87
N TYR A 147 2.49 -1.31 6.10
CA TYR A 147 1.44 -0.44 6.64
C TYR A 147 0.30 -1.25 7.29
N PHE A 148 -0.11 -2.35 6.67
CA PHE A 148 -1.16 -3.22 7.19
C PHE A 148 -0.74 -3.88 8.51
N HIS A 149 0.43 -4.53 8.53
CA HIS A 149 0.99 -5.15 9.73
C HIS A 149 1.19 -4.13 10.85
N HIS A 150 1.64 -2.92 10.52
CA HIS A 150 1.73 -1.83 11.47
C HIS A 150 0.35 -1.46 12.08
N GLY A 151 -0.70 -1.38 11.28
CA GLY A 151 -2.07 -1.16 11.76
C GLY A 151 -2.58 -2.29 12.66
N GLU A 152 -2.28 -3.55 12.33
CA GLU A 152 -2.60 -4.70 13.17
C GLU A 152 -1.89 -4.63 14.52
N ILE A 153 -0.60 -4.32 14.52
CA ILE A 153 0.20 -4.14 15.73
C ILE A 153 -0.42 -3.06 16.60
N PHE A 154 -0.73 -1.88 16.04
CA PHE A 154 -1.33 -0.77 16.79
C PHE A 154 -2.69 -1.17 17.42
N ASN A 155 -3.57 -1.83 16.66
CA ASN A 155 -4.86 -2.28 17.15
C ASN A 155 -4.73 -3.33 18.27
N LYS A 156 -3.80 -4.28 18.13
CA LYS A 156 -3.57 -5.31 19.14
C LYS A 156 -2.97 -4.69 20.40
N THR A 157 -1.92 -3.87 20.25
CA THR A 157 -1.22 -3.24 21.36
C THR A 157 -2.05 -2.19 22.12
N SER A 158 -2.93 -1.44 21.45
CA SER A 158 -3.81 -0.47 22.12
C SER A 158 -4.86 -1.13 23.03
N LYS A 159 -5.16 -2.41 22.82
CA LYS A 159 -6.07 -3.20 23.66
C LYS A 159 -5.36 -3.89 24.82
N ILE A 160 -4.03 -3.99 24.76
CA ILE A 160 -3.22 -4.49 25.86
C ILE A 160 -3.16 -3.35 26.87
N GLY A 161 -3.90 -3.49 27.98
CA GLY A 161 -3.83 -2.56 29.10
C GLY A 161 -2.46 -2.62 29.78
N ASN A 162 -2.43 -2.99 31.06
CA ASN A 162 -1.17 -3.18 31.79
C ASN A 162 -0.62 -4.62 31.72
N GLU A 163 -1.24 -5.48 30.91
CA GLU A 163 -0.86 -6.88 30.79
C GLU A 163 0.47 -7.07 30.05
N LYS A 164 1.34 -7.92 30.59
CA LYS A 164 2.61 -8.29 29.96
C LYS A 164 2.37 -9.46 29.01
N ILE A 165 2.11 -9.16 27.73
CA ILE A 165 1.99 -10.17 26.67
C ILE A 165 3.31 -10.26 25.90
N PRO A 166 3.76 -11.45 25.47
CA PRO A 166 4.89 -11.59 24.54
C PRO A 166 4.62 -10.81 23.26
N CYS A 167 5.31 -9.68 23.11
CA CYS A 167 5.15 -8.78 21.97
C CYS A 167 5.58 -9.43 20.65
N ILE A 168 6.53 -10.37 20.69
CA ILE A 168 7.31 -10.82 19.52
C ILE A 168 6.44 -11.42 18.39
N GLY A 169 5.39 -12.17 18.72
CA GLY A 169 4.50 -12.77 17.72
C GLY A 169 3.68 -11.75 16.93
N TYR A 170 3.43 -10.56 17.49
CA TYR A 170 2.75 -9.49 16.76
C TYR A 170 3.64 -8.81 15.71
N PHE A 171 4.96 -8.81 15.94
CA PHE A 171 5.92 -8.13 15.09
C PHE A 171 6.56 -9.02 14.04
N GLU A 172 6.49 -10.34 14.19
CA GLU A 172 7.14 -11.30 13.31
C GLU A 172 6.82 -11.05 11.82
N LYS A 173 5.54 -10.87 11.49
CA LYS A 173 5.13 -10.56 10.11
C LYS A 173 5.72 -9.24 9.61
N TYR A 174 5.65 -8.17 10.40
CA TYR A 174 6.22 -6.87 10.06
C TYR A 174 7.73 -6.98 9.83
N ILE A 175 8.45 -7.64 10.74
CA ILE A 175 9.92 -7.81 10.66
C ILE A 175 10.30 -8.62 9.42
N ASN A 176 9.60 -9.71 9.15
CA ASN A 176 9.89 -10.56 7.99
C ASN A 176 9.62 -9.83 6.67
N THR A 177 8.50 -9.11 6.55
CA THR A 177 8.23 -8.25 5.38
C THR A 177 9.28 -7.15 5.25
N TYR A 178 9.71 -6.55 6.35
CA TYR A 178 10.72 -5.48 6.32
C TYR A 178 12.08 -6.02 5.83
N LYS A 179 12.49 -7.20 6.31
CA LYS A 179 13.69 -7.90 5.84
C LYS A 179 13.63 -8.19 4.35
N GLN A 180 12.48 -8.64 3.83
CA GLN A 180 12.28 -8.83 2.39
C GLN A 180 12.44 -7.51 1.63
N GLY A 181 11.88 -6.42 2.16
CA GLY A 181 12.07 -5.08 1.59
C GLY A 181 13.53 -4.65 1.53
N ILE A 182 14.33 -4.92 2.58
CA ILE A 182 15.77 -4.61 2.59
C ILE A 182 16.49 -5.37 1.47
N ILE A 183 16.17 -6.66 1.28
CA ILE A 183 16.79 -7.48 0.22
C ILE A 183 16.52 -6.88 -1.16
N GLN A 184 15.31 -6.35 -1.39
CA GLN A 184 14.92 -5.66 -2.62
C GLN A 184 15.42 -4.21 -2.71
N CYS A 185 16.18 -3.75 -1.73
CA CYS A 185 16.72 -2.40 -1.62
C CYS A 185 18.26 -2.42 -1.63
N PRO A 186 18.90 -2.81 -2.75
CA PRO A 186 20.36 -2.92 -2.80
C PRO A 186 21.08 -1.56 -2.85
N HIS A 187 20.37 -0.49 -3.17
CA HIS A 187 20.90 0.87 -3.28
C HIS A 187 19.99 1.87 -2.55
N ASP A 188 20.50 2.47 -1.46
CA ASP A 188 19.76 3.34 -0.54
C ASP A 188 19.05 4.54 -1.20
N ASN A 189 19.41 4.90 -2.43
CA ASN A 189 18.91 6.07 -3.15
C ASN A 189 17.81 5.76 -4.18
N THR A 190 17.32 4.52 -4.28
CA THR A 190 16.15 4.22 -5.12
C THR A 190 14.87 4.71 -4.46
N SER A 191 13.87 5.10 -5.26
CA SER A 191 12.56 5.53 -4.76
C SER A 191 11.89 4.49 -3.86
N PHE A 192 12.05 3.19 -4.17
CA PHE A 192 11.58 2.10 -3.30
C PHE A 192 12.28 2.13 -1.94
N CYS A 193 13.62 2.23 -1.91
CA CYS A 193 14.39 2.33 -0.68
C CYS A 193 14.02 3.55 0.17
N GLU A 194 13.80 4.70 -0.47
CA GLU A 194 13.33 5.91 0.23
C GLU A 194 11.95 5.71 0.86
N ALA A 195 11.02 5.07 0.14
CA ALA A 195 9.71 4.72 0.68
C ALA A 195 9.81 3.71 1.84
N LEU A 196 10.65 2.69 1.72
CA LEU A 196 10.90 1.70 2.78
C LEU A 196 11.50 2.35 4.03
N LYS A 197 12.44 3.29 3.86
CA LYS A 197 13.02 4.07 4.95
C LYS A 197 11.95 4.95 5.63
N HIS A 198 11.08 5.58 4.84
CA HIS A 198 9.98 6.36 5.38
C HIS A 198 9.05 5.51 6.27
N VAL A 199 8.71 4.29 5.83
CA VAL A 199 7.93 3.35 6.65
C VAL A 199 8.62 3.07 7.98
N LYS A 200 9.94 2.81 7.98
CA LYS A 200 10.71 2.61 9.20
C LYS A 200 10.63 3.82 10.14
N GLU A 201 10.78 5.03 9.61
CA GLU A 201 10.79 6.27 10.40
C GLU A 201 9.41 6.65 10.95
N PHE A 202 8.35 6.42 10.17
CA PHE A 202 6.97 6.76 10.54
C PHE A 202 6.40 5.82 11.62
N THR A 203 6.99 4.64 11.81
CA THR A 203 6.43 3.66 12.74
C THR A 203 6.66 4.05 14.21
N PRO A 204 5.60 4.01 15.05
CA PRO A 204 5.71 4.06 16.50
C PRO A 204 6.57 2.95 17.07
N PHE A 205 6.96 1.93 16.28
CA PHE A 205 7.89 0.89 16.72
C PHE A 205 9.16 1.51 17.31
N ARG A 206 9.76 2.49 16.62
CA ARG A 206 10.94 3.21 17.14
C ARG A 206 10.62 3.93 18.46
N GLN A 207 9.54 4.71 18.49
CA GLN A 207 9.17 5.51 19.67
C GLN A 207 8.75 4.62 20.87
N TRP A 208 8.07 3.51 20.60
CA TRP A 208 7.63 2.53 21.58
C TRP A 208 8.81 1.77 22.16
N ILE A 209 9.72 1.28 21.32
CA ILE A 209 11.00 0.67 21.75
C ILE A 209 11.77 1.66 22.63
N HIS A 210 11.95 2.92 22.20
CA HIS A 210 12.58 3.94 23.04
C HIS A 210 11.84 4.18 24.37
N SER A 211 10.50 4.21 24.35
CA SER A 211 9.68 4.45 25.57
C SER A 211 9.70 3.29 26.57
N LYS A 212 10.00 2.06 26.12
CA LYS A 212 10.05 0.84 26.94
C LYS A 212 11.47 0.52 27.41
N ILE A 213 12.49 0.78 26.59
CA ILE A 213 13.91 0.60 26.97
C ILE A 213 14.33 1.61 28.05
N GLY A 214 13.78 2.84 28.05
CA GLY A 214 14.20 3.91 28.96
C GLY A 214 13.65 3.91 30.39
N LYS A 215 12.91 2.88 30.85
CA LYS A 215 12.26 2.90 32.19
C LYS A 215 12.87 1.98 33.25
N ASN A 216 13.91 1.20 32.94
CA ASN A 216 14.63 0.41 33.94
C ASN A 216 15.75 1.23 34.61
N LYS A 217 15.39 2.22 35.42
CA LYS A 217 16.27 2.77 36.47
C LYS A 217 15.69 2.42 37.83
N GLY A 218 15.92 1.19 38.28
CA GLY A 218 15.59 0.76 39.64
C GLY A 218 15.13 -0.69 39.74
N ALA A 219 16.03 -1.64 39.51
CA ALA A 219 16.08 -2.92 40.22
C ALA A 219 17.31 -3.70 39.70
N HIS A 220 18.34 -3.79 40.55
CA HIS A 220 19.41 -4.77 40.37
C HIS A 220 18.89 -6.18 40.71
N SER A 221 19.50 -7.18 40.07
CA SER A 221 19.39 -8.65 40.23
C SER A 221 18.20 -9.30 39.50
N ILE A 222 18.34 -10.31 38.65
CA ILE A 222 19.37 -11.36 38.53
C ILE A 222 19.70 -11.58 37.05
N VAL A 223 21.00 -11.72 36.79
CA VAL A 223 21.58 -12.12 35.51
C VAL A 223 21.18 -13.57 35.20
N HIS A 224 20.47 -13.77 34.10
CA HIS A 224 20.80 -14.84 33.17
C HIS A 224 21.15 -14.16 31.84
N GLU A 225 22.45 -14.01 31.61
CA GLU A 225 23.05 -13.76 30.31
C GLU A 225 22.63 -14.88 29.35
N GLU A 226 21.89 -14.52 28.31
CA GLU A 226 22.23 -14.74 26.89
C GLU A 226 21.04 -14.36 26.01
N ASN A 227 20.97 -13.07 25.65
CA ASN A 227 20.69 -12.55 24.29
C ASN A 227 20.43 -11.04 24.37
N ASP A 228 21.42 -10.31 24.88
CA ASP A 228 21.58 -8.88 24.61
C ASP A 228 22.19 -8.72 23.21
N GLN A 229 21.34 -8.64 22.18
CA GLN A 229 21.77 -8.17 20.85
C GLN A 229 20.65 -7.51 20.03
N LEU A 230 19.72 -6.80 20.69
CA LEU A 230 18.82 -5.84 20.04
C LEU A 230 19.37 -4.41 20.17
N SER A 231 20.65 -4.24 19.84
CA SER A 231 21.17 -2.93 19.44
C SER A 231 21.15 -2.88 17.92
N LEU A 232 20.14 -2.21 17.36
CA LEU A 232 20.14 -1.79 15.97
C LEU A 232 21.15 -0.66 15.81
N ASP A 233 22.44 -1.00 15.84
CA ASP A 233 23.49 -0.16 15.28
C ASP A 233 24.04 -0.81 14.01
N ILE A 234 24.24 0.08 13.04
CA ILE A 234 24.56 -0.14 11.64
C ILE A 234 25.98 -0.70 11.51
N SER A 235 26.17 -1.84 10.83
CA SER A 235 27.23 -2.07 9.82
C SER A 235 27.36 -3.56 9.49
N ASP A 236 27.30 -3.84 8.19
CA ASP A 236 28.04 -4.85 7.44
C ASP A 236 28.10 -6.32 7.89
N ASN A 237 27.64 -7.16 6.95
CA ASN A 237 28.22 -8.43 6.53
C ASN A 237 27.76 -9.75 7.20
N GLU A 238 27.12 -10.57 6.35
CA GLU A 238 27.15 -12.05 6.26
C GLU A 238 26.81 -12.91 7.49
N ASN A 239 25.61 -13.51 7.48
CA ASN A 239 25.36 -14.86 6.93
C ASN A 239 24.05 -15.41 7.54
N ILE A 240 22.97 -15.36 6.76
CA ILE A 240 21.62 -15.79 7.18
C ILE A 240 21.44 -17.26 6.83
N ASN A 241 21.22 -18.13 7.82
CA ASN A 241 20.45 -19.37 7.61
C ASN A 241 19.91 -19.97 8.92
N PHE A 242 18.59 -20.16 9.00
CA PHE A 242 17.90 -21.38 9.48
C PHE A 242 16.38 -21.17 9.26
N TYR A 243 15.90 -21.13 8.02
CA TYR A 243 15.22 -22.25 7.35
C TYR A 243 14.60 -23.31 8.25
N GLU A 244 13.26 -23.36 8.23
CA GLU A 244 12.35 -24.50 7.98
C GLU A 244 11.01 -24.18 8.69
N ILE A 245 9.93 -23.86 7.97
CA ILE A 245 8.83 -24.78 7.60
C ILE A 245 7.79 -23.97 6.79
N PRO A 246 7.07 -24.59 5.83
CA PRO A 246 6.44 -23.90 4.70
C PRO A 246 5.01 -23.45 5.00
N TYR A 247 4.63 -22.25 4.55
CA TYR A 247 3.23 -21.82 4.57
C TYR A 247 2.74 -21.44 3.17
N ARG A 248 1.84 -22.28 2.67
CA ARG A 248 0.87 -21.94 1.63
C ARG A 248 -0.09 -20.88 2.17
N ILE A 249 -0.33 -19.83 1.40
CA ILE A 249 -1.48 -18.95 1.57
C ILE A 249 -2.62 -19.54 0.73
N SER A 250 -3.75 -19.85 1.37
CA SER A 250 -4.96 -20.32 0.67
C SER A 250 -5.74 -19.13 0.14
N TYR A 251 -6.02 -19.16 -1.17
CA TYR A 251 -7.14 -18.43 -1.78
C TYR A 251 -8.47 -18.93 -1.23
N ASP A 252 -9.48 -18.07 -1.33
CA ASP A 252 -10.85 -18.23 -0.79
C ASP A 252 -11.43 -19.64 -0.94
N SER A 253 -11.98 -20.17 0.15
CA SER A 253 -12.79 -21.39 0.10
C SER A 253 -14.22 -21.04 -0.32
N VAL A 254 -14.58 -21.49 -1.53
CA VAL A 254 -15.95 -21.58 -2.00
C VAL A 254 -16.66 -22.66 -1.19
N ALA A 255 -17.76 -22.31 -0.51
CA ALA A 255 -18.71 -23.27 0.01
C ALA A 255 -19.60 -23.77 -1.13
N ASN A 256 -19.48 -25.05 -1.49
CA ASN A 256 -20.44 -25.75 -2.33
C ASN A 256 -21.57 -26.31 -1.46
N TYR A 257 -22.81 -26.14 -1.92
CA TYR A 257 -23.91 -27.09 -1.75
C TYR A 257 -24.54 -27.33 -3.12
#